data_AF-A0A377XQK4-F1
#
_entry.id   AF-A0A377XQK4-F1
#
_cell.length_a   1.000
_cell.length_b   1.000
_cell.length_c   1.000
_cell.angle_alpha   90.00
_cell.angle_beta   90.00
_cell.angle_gamma   90.00
#
_symmetry.space_group_name_H-M   'P 1'
#
loop_
_entity.id
_entity.type
_entity.pdbx_description
1 polymer ?
#
loop_
_entity_poly.entity_id
_entity_poly.type
_entity_poly.pdbx_seq_one_letter_code
_entity_poly.pdbx_strand_id
1 'polypeptide(L)'
;MAGNTIGQLFRVTTFGESHGLALGCIVDGVPPGIPLTEADLQHDLDRRRPGTSRYTTQRREPDQVKILSGVFEGATTGTSIGLLIENTDQRSQDYGAIKDLFRPGHADYTYEQKYGLRDYRGGGRSSARETAMRVAAGAIAKKYLAAKFGIVIRGCLTQMGDIPLAIKDWDQVEQNPFFCPDPDKIDALDELMRGLKKEGDSIGAKVTVVADGVPPGLGEPVFDRLDADIAHALMSINAVKGVEIATASRW
;
A
#
# COMPACT_ATOMS: atom_id res chain seq x y z
N MET A 1 -10.83 15.83 -7.92
CA MET A 1 -11.35 14.53 -7.42
C MET A 1 -11.51 14.66 -5.92
N ALA A 2 -12.72 14.48 -5.36
CA ALA A 2 -12.94 14.69 -3.92
C ALA A 2 -12.25 13.66 -3.02
N GLY A 3 -11.87 12.49 -3.54
CA GLY A 3 -11.24 11.40 -2.79
C GLY A 3 -9.73 11.25 -3.03
N ASN A 4 -8.96 12.33 -2.96
CA ASN A 4 -7.49 12.27 -3.04
C ASN A 4 -6.79 12.53 -1.68
N THR A 5 -7.56 12.67 -0.61
CA THR A 5 -7.08 12.89 0.76
C THR A 5 -7.66 11.83 1.69
N ILE A 6 -6.85 11.32 2.61
CA ILE A 6 -7.29 10.46 3.73
C ILE A 6 -6.76 11.00 5.06
N GLY A 7 -7.52 10.82 6.14
CA GLY A 7 -7.18 11.27 7.49
C GLY A 7 -7.76 12.65 7.85
N GLN A 8 -7.70 12.99 9.14
CA GLN A 8 -8.24 14.26 9.67
C GLN A 8 -7.15 15.20 10.19
N LEU A 9 -6.32 14.75 11.14
CA LEU A 9 -5.17 15.51 11.64
C LEU A 9 -3.90 15.12 10.88
N PHE A 10 -3.54 13.84 10.95
CA PHE A 10 -2.55 13.26 10.04
C PHE A 10 -3.25 13.04 8.69
N ARG A 11 -3.00 13.94 7.73
CA ARG A 11 -3.69 13.93 6.43
C ARG A 11 -2.69 13.60 5.34
N VAL A 12 -3.08 12.67 4.46
CA VAL A 12 -2.28 12.29 3.30
C VAL A 12 -3.05 12.65 2.05
N THR A 13 -2.53 13.61 1.29
CA THR A 13 -3.07 14.01 0.00
C THR A 13 -2.15 13.54 -1.11
N THR A 14 -2.61 12.68 -2.03
CA THR A 14 -1.74 12.11 -3.07
C THR A 14 -2.06 12.69 -4.46
N PHE A 15 -1.07 12.67 -5.35
CA PHE A 15 -1.18 13.08 -6.76
C PHE A 15 -0.32 12.19 -7.67
N GLY A 16 -0.53 12.30 -8.99
CA GLY A 16 0.20 11.57 -10.01
C GLY A 16 -0.50 10.31 -10.50
N GLU A 17 -0.12 9.92 -11.73
CA GLU A 17 -0.62 8.78 -12.48
C GLU A 17 0.50 7.76 -12.71
N SER A 18 0.13 6.50 -12.93
CA SER A 18 1.09 5.41 -13.14
C SER A 18 2.02 5.58 -14.35
N HIS A 19 1.62 6.37 -15.36
CA HIS A 19 2.40 6.71 -16.56
C HIS A 19 2.60 8.23 -16.67
N GLY A 20 2.48 8.94 -15.55
CA GLY A 20 2.93 10.33 -15.42
C GLY A 20 4.41 10.40 -15.08
N LEU A 21 4.98 11.61 -15.05
CA LEU A 21 6.40 11.81 -14.74
C LEU A 21 6.79 11.32 -13.34
N ALA A 22 5.89 11.48 -12.37
CA ALA A 22 6.11 11.13 -10.98
C ALA A 22 4.79 10.89 -10.26
N LEU A 23 4.89 10.30 -9.07
CA LEU A 23 3.88 10.32 -8.03
C LEU A 23 4.36 11.25 -6.91
N GLY A 24 3.41 11.80 -6.17
CA GLY A 24 3.76 12.50 -4.95
C GLY A 24 2.63 12.53 -3.95
N CYS A 25 2.97 12.96 -2.75
CA CYS A 25 1.98 13.26 -1.73
C CYS A 25 2.42 14.40 -0.82
N ILE A 26 1.44 14.96 -0.14
CA ILE A 26 1.60 15.91 0.95
C ILE A 26 1.10 15.21 2.21
N VAL A 27 1.93 15.19 3.24
CA VAL A 27 1.59 14.69 4.57
C VAL A 27 1.52 15.88 5.53
N ASP A 28 0.32 16.16 6.02
CA ASP A 28 0.06 17.20 7.02
C ASP A 28 -0.15 16.59 8.41
N GLY A 29 0.05 17.40 9.45
CA GLY A 29 -0.21 17.02 10.84
C GLY A 29 0.88 16.17 11.49
N VAL A 30 2.07 16.11 10.88
CA VAL A 30 3.24 15.48 11.50
C VAL A 30 3.83 16.44 12.55
N PRO A 31 3.98 16.04 13.82
CA PRO A 31 4.58 16.90 14.83
C PRO A 31 6.03 17.31 14.50
N PRO A 32 6.50 18.49 14.92
CA PRO A 32 7.90 18.88 14.77
C PRO A 32 8.84 18.04 15.66
N GLY A 33 10.12 17.98 15.28
CA GLY A 33 11.20 17.39 16.09
C GLY A 33 11.38 15.87 15.93
N ILE A 34 10.68 15.23 14.98
CA ILE A 34 10.86 13.81 14.69
C ILE A 34 12.04 13.67 13.72
N PRO A 35 13.09 12.88 14.04
CA PRO A 35 14.15 12.60 13.09
C PRO A 35 13.58 11.94 11.83
N LEU A 36 13.87 12.46 10.65
CA LEU A 36 13.32 11.95 9.39
C LEU A 36 14.27 12.17 8.22
N THR A 37 14.52 11.10 7.48
CA THR A 37 15.30 11.05 6.25
C THR A 37 14.62 10.13 5.24
N GLU A 38 14.99 10.22 3.96
CA GLU A 38 14.52 9.31 2.92
C GLU A 38 14.78 7.84 3.27
N ALA A 39 15.91 7.55 3.92
CA ALA A 39 16.30 6.20 4.32
C ALA A 39 15.29 5.55 5.29
N ASP A 40 14.63 6.36 6.12
CA ASP A 40 13.58 5.89 7.05
C ASP A 40 12.33 5.38 6.31
N LEU A 41 12.09 5.91 5.10
CA LEU A 41 10.95 5.56 4.27
C LEU A 41 11.29 4.43 3.28
N GLN A 42 12.55 4.36 2.86
CA GLN A 42 13.00 3.50 1.78
C GLN A 42 12.83 2.02 2.09
N HIS A 43 13.00 1.58 3.34
CA HIS A 43 12.80 0.18 3.72
C HIS A 43 11.38 -0.31 3.39
N ASP A 44 10.35 0.45 3.78
CA ASP A 44 8.97 0.07 3.51
C ASP A 44 8.62 0.23 2.01
N LEU A 45 9.23 1.20 1.31
CA LEU A 45 9.10 1.33 -0.15
C LEU A 45 9.74 0.15 -0.90
N ASP A 46 10.89 -0.34 -0.45
CA ASP A 46 11.58 -1.47 -1.05
C ASP A 46 10.80 -2.78 -0.88
N ARG A 47 10.08 -2.94 0.23
CA ARG A 47 9.14 -4.06 0.42
C ARG A 47 7.97 -4.00 -0.57
N ARG A 48 7.51 -2.80 -0.91
CA ARG A 48 6.36 -2.55 -1.80
C ARG A 48 6.73 -2.61 -3.28
N ARG A 49 7.97 -2.26 -3.64
CA ARG A 49 8.34 -2.02 -5.03
C ARG A 49 8.12 -3.26 -5.93
N PRO A 50 7.76 -3.07 -7.20
CA PRO A 50 7.58 -4.17 -8.14
C PRO A 50 8.91 -4.85 -8.50
N GLY A 51 8.83 -6.05 -9.08
CA GLY A 51 9.99 -6.72 -9.65
C GLY A 51 10.95 -7.34 -8.61
N THR A 52 10.52 -7.44 -7.35
CA THR A 52 11.28 -8.06 -6.26
C THR A 52 11.24 -9.59 -6.29
N SER A 53 10.23 -10.18 -6.95
CA SER A 53 10.11 -11.63 -7.10
C SER A 53 9.58 -12.04 -8.46
N ARG A 54 9.81 -13.31 -8.83
CA ARG A 54 9.33 -13.93 -10.09
C ARG A 54 7.80 -14.00 -10.23
N TYR A 55 7.07 -13.72 -9.14
CA TYR A 55 5.61 -13.72 -9.04
C TYR A 55 4.99 -12.35 -9.26
N THR A 56 5.79 -11.29 -9.18
CA THR A 56 5.32 -9.92 -9.36
C THR A 56 5.48 -9.46 -10.80
N THR A 57 4.97 -8.26 -11.09
CA THR A 57 5.18 -7.60 -12.39
C THR A 57 6.67 -7.47 -12.73
N GLN A 58 7.00 -7.53 -14.01
CA GLN A 58 8.37 -7.39 -14.51
C GLN A 58 8.90 -5.95 -14.46
N ARG A 59 8.03 -4.98 -14.17
CA ARG A 59 8.44 -3.57 -14.02
C ARG A 59 9.47 -3.45 -12.90
N ARG A 60 10.50 -2.66 -13.15
CA ARG A 60 11.55 -2.38 -12.16
C ARG A 60 11.52 -0.89 -11.86
N GLU A 61 10.75 -0.54 -10.85
CA GLU A 61 10.75 0.82 -10.30
C GLU A 61 11.55 0.82 -9.00
N PRO A 62 12.56 1.68 -8.86
CA PRO A 62 13.40 1.71 -7.67
C PRO A 62 12.70 2.38 -6.47
N ASP A 63 11.56 3.04 -6.72
CA ASP A 63 10.73 3.73 -5.71
C ASP A 63 11.54 4.64 -4.78
N GLN A 64 12.49 5.38 -5.37
CA GLN A 64 13.32 6.33 -4.63
C GLN A 64 12.49 7.56 -4.28
N VAL A 65 12.23 7.74 -2.99
CA VAL A 65 11.51 8.91 -2.48
C VAL A 65 12.46 10.08 -2.29
N LYS A 66 11.97 11.29 -2.60
CA LYS A 66 12.60 12.56 -2.28
C LYS A 66 11.72 13.31 -1.30
N ILE A 67 12.28 13.82 -0.21
CA ILE A 67 11.58 14.74 0.69
C ILE A 67 11.78 16.16 0.15
N LEU A 68 10.68 16.81 -0.23
CA LEU A 68 10.68 18.14 -0.85
C LEU A 68 10.50 19.28 0.16
N SER A 69 9.86 19.02 1.29
CA SER A 69 9.55 20.03 2.31
C SER A 69 9.29 19.39 3.67
N GLY A 70 9.12 20.21 4.71
CA GLY A 70 8.68 19.76 6.04
C GLY A 70 9.75 19.07 6.89
N VAL A 71 10.99 19.02 6.39
CA VAL A 71 12.17 18.54 7.11
C VAL A 71 13.28 19.58 7.00
N PHE A 72 13.93 19.89 8.12
CA PHE A 72 15.09 20.76 8.21
C PHE A 72 16.10 20.12 9.16
N GLU A 73 17.38 20.07 8.76
CA GLU A 73 18.47 19.45 9.54
C GLU A 73 18.15 18.01 10.03
N GLY A 74 17.44 17.24 9.20
CA GLY A 74 17.08 15.85 9.49
C GLY A 74 15.95 15.68 10.51
N ALA A 75 15.20 16.74 10.84
CA ALA A 75 14.04 16.67 11.71
C ALA A 75 12.79 17.31 11.07
N THR A 76 11.62 16.78 11.40
CA THR A 76 10.35 17.37 10.95
C THR A 76 10.16 18.78 11.53
N THR A 77 9.63 19.70 10.73
CA THR A 77 9.43 21.10 11.14
C THR A 77 8.02 21.36 11.70
N GLY A 78 7.11 20.39 11.61
CA GLY A 78 5.70 20.57 11.93
C GLY A 78 4.86 21.11 10.77
N THR A 79 5.49 21.51 9.65
CA THR A 79 4.80 21.92 8.42
C THR A 79 4.56 20.73 7.50
N SER A 80 3.80 20.95 6.42
CA SER A 80 3.54 19.95 5.38
C SER A 80 4.81 19.31 4.82
N ILE A 81 4.84 17.98 4.81
CA ILE A 81 5.91 17.18 4.22
C ILE A 81 5.51 16.80 2.80
N GLY A 82 6.23 17.33 1.80
CA GLY A 82 6.08 16.93 0.41
C GLY A 82 6.98 15.75 0.08
N LEU A 83 6.42 14.71 -0.54
CA LEU A 83 7.14 13.53 -1.01
C LEU A 83 6.95 13.36 -2.51
N LEU A 84 8.01 12.90 -3.20
CA LEU A 84 8.00 12.65 -4.64
C LEU A 84 8.73 11.34 -4.96
N ILE A 85 8.15 10.52 -5.84
CA ILE A 85 8.80 9.36 -6.47
C ILE A 85 8.68 9.50 -7.98
N GLU A 86 9.81 9.50 -8.68
CA GLU A 86 9.85 9.53 -10.15
C GLU A 86 9.47 8.16 -10.73
N ASN A 87 8.71 8.16 -11.83
CA ASN A 87 8.41 6.93 -12.58
C ASN A 87 9.46 6.74 -13.68
N THR A 88 10.19 5.63 -13.64
CA THR A 88 11.38 5.40 -14.49
C THR A 88 11.21 4.30 -15.54
N ASP A 89 10.26 3.37 -15.36
CA ASP A 89 10.03 2.22 -16.27
C ASP A 89 8.61 2.26 -16.87
N GLN A 90 8.29 3.38 -17.54
CA GLN A 90 6.99 3.59 -18.18
C GLN A 90 6.93 2.92 -19.56
N ARG A 91 6.24 1.78 -19.64
CA ARG A 91 6.00 1.07 -20.90
C ARG A 91 4.64 1.41 -21.49
N SER A 92 4.52 2.62 -22.02
CA SER A 92 3.25 3.11 -22.59
C SER A 92 2.81 2.36 -23.86
N GLN A 93 3.75 1.73 -24.58
CA GLN A 93 3.50 1.06 -25.86
C GLN A 93 2.66 -0.23 -25.73
N ASP A 94 2.70 -0.90 -24.57
CA ASP A 94 1.99 -2.16 -24.33
C ASP A 94 0.46 -1.99 -24.19
N TYR A 95 -0.04 -0.76 -24.11
CA TYR A 95 -1.45 -0.47 -23.78
C TYR A 95 -2.29 0.01 -24.97
N GLY A 96 -1.73 0.07 -26.19
CA GLY A 96 -2.47 0.49 -27.37
C GLY A 96 -3.71 -0.39 -27.66
N ALA A 97 -3.58 -1.70 -27.43
CA ALA A 97 -4.66 -2.66 -27.68
C ALA A 97 -5.85 -2.54 -26.72
N ILE A 98 -5.67 -1.91 -25.54
CA ILE A 98 -6.75 -1.74 -24.55
C ILE A 98 -7.38 -0.35 -24.56
N LYS A 99 -6.96 0.51 -25.50
CA LYS A 99 -7.49 1.87 -25.63
C LYS A 99 -9.01 1.87 -25.76
N ASP A 100 -9.53 0.96 -26.57
CA ASP A 100 -10.96 0.88 -26.91
C ASP A 100 -11.67 -0.26 -26.16
N LEU A 101 -11.02 -0.86 -25.15
CA LEU A 101 -11.56 -1.98 -24.37
C LEU A 101 -11.69 -1.63 -22.89
N PHE A 102 -12.72 -2.16 -22.24
CA PHE A 102 -12.90 -2.10 -20.78
C PHE A 102 -12.49 -3.43 -20.16
N ARG A 103 -11.50 -3.42 -19.24
CA ARG A 103 -11.04 -4.64 -18.59
C ARG A 103 -12.01 -5.02 -17.46
N PRO A 104 -12.53 -6.26 -17.42
CA PRO A 104 -13.35 -6.73 -16.31
C PRO A 104 -12.64 -6.57 -14.97
N GLY A 105 -13.36 -6.09 -13.95
CA GLY A 105 -12.81 -5.86 -12.60
C GLY A 105 -11.92 -4.61 -12.45
N HIS A 106 -11.64 -3.87 -13.52
CA HIS A 106 -10.90 -2.61 -13.47
C HIS A 106 -11.83 -1.39 -13.49
N ALA A 107 -11.29 -0.25 -13.06
CA ALA A 107 -12.01 1.01 -12.97
C ALA A 107 -12.28 1.70 -14.33
N ASP A 108 -11.84 1.09 -15.44
CA ASP A 108 -11.86 1.67 -16.78
C ASP A 108 -13.23 2.28 -17.14
N TYR A 109 -14.28 1.45 -17.13
CA TYR A 109 -15.64 1.88 -17.47
C TYR A 109 -16.16 2.97 -16.53
N THR A 110 -15.98 2.78 -15.21
CA THR A 110 -16.47 3.74 -14.20
C THR A 110 -15.79 5.10 -14.30
N TYR A 111 -14.51 5.15 -14.66
CA TYR A 111 -13.79 6.41 -14.86
C TYR A 111 -14.31 7.15 -16.09
N GLU A 112 -14.51 6.43 -17.20
CA GLU A 112 -15.02 7.02 -18.44
C GLU A 112 -16.44 7.54 -18.26
N GLN A 113 -17.33 6.80 -17.61
CA GLN A 113 -18.69 7.25 -17.32
C GLN A 113 -18.74 8.45 -16.37
N LYS A 114 -17.83 8.51 -15.39
CA LYS A 114 -17.81 9.60 -14.40
C LYS A 114 -17.19 10.89 -14.93
N TYR A 115 -16.12 10.78 -15.74
CA TYR A 115 -15.29 11.91 -16.13
C TYR A 115 -15.32 12.22 -17.63
N GLY A 116 -15.92 11.36 -18.45
CA GLY A 116 -15.91 11.47 -19.92
C GLY A 116 -14.55 11.21 -20.56
N LEU A 117 -13.52 10.92 -19.75
CA LEU A 117 -12.16 10.68 -20.20
C LEU A 117 -11.48 9.63 -19.32
N ARG A 118 -10.65 8.79 -19.94
CA ARG A 118 -9.94 7.69 -19.30
C ARG A 118 -8.50 7.66 -19.77
N ASP A 119 -7.55 7.65 -18.84
CA ASP A 119 -6.17 7.29 -19.15
C ASP A 119 -6.04 5.77 -19.21
N TYR A 120 -6.10 5.24 -20.42
CA TYR A 120 -5.97 3.81 -20.69
C TYR A 120 -4.55 3.28 -20.43
N ARG A 121 -3.54 4.15 -20.28
CA ARG A 121 -2.15 3.76 -20.01
C ARG A 121 -2.01 3.36 -18.54
N GLY A 122 -1.96 2.04 -18.29
CA GLY A 122 -1.83 1.50 -16.93
C GLY A 122 -2.93 1.85 -15.94
N GLY A 123 -4.09 2.30 -16.41
CA GLY A 123 -5.22 2.72 -15.56
C GLY A 123 -5.08 4.10 -14.91
N GLY A 124 -4.09 4.91 -15.32
CA GLY A 124 -3.93 6.29 -14.85
C GLY A 124 -3.91 6.39 -13.31
N ARG A 125 -4.86 7.17 -12.78
CA ARG A 125 -5.05 7.43 -11.34
C ARG A 125 -5.65 6.25 -10.56
N SER A 126 -6.33 5.32 -11.23
CA SER A 126 -6.91 4.14 -10.57
C SER A 126 -5.88 3.03 -10.30
N SER A 127 -4.67 3.19 -10.82
CA SER A 127 -3.58 2.23 -10.69
C SER A 127 -3.13 2.07 -9.24
N ALA A 128 -2.82 0.83 -8.84
CA ALA A 128 -2.21 0.53 -7.55
C ALA A 128 -0.81 1.17 -7.37
N ARG A 129 -0.24 1.80 -8.41
CA ARG A 129 1.00 2.59 -8.33
C ARG A 129 0.90 3.69 -7.26
N GLU A 130 -0.28 4.27 -7.05
CA GLU A 130 -0.55 5.28 -6.02
C GLU A 130 -0.21 4.79 -4.59
N THR A 131 -0.29 3.47 -4.34
CA THR A 131 0.06 2.90 -3.03
C THR A 131 1.50 3.17 -2.60
N ALA A 132 2.42 3.48 -3.53
CA ALA A 132 3.77 3.92 -3.18
C ALA A 132 3.74 5.16 -2.26
N MET A 133 2.84 6.10 -2.53
CA MET A 133 2.67 7.30 -1.70
C MET A 133 1.99 7.03 -0.37
N ARG A 134 1.10 6.03 -0.32
CA ARG A 134 0.53 5.56 0.94
C ARG A 134 1.58 4.89 1.81
N VAL A 135 2.49 4.10 1.23
CA VAL A 135 3.59 3.45 1.95
C VAL A 135 4.58 4.49 2.47
N ALA A 136 4.98 5.45 1.64
CA ALA A 136 5.89 6.53 2.07
C ALA A 136 5.29 7.32 3.25
N ALA A 137 4.02 7.74 3.16
CA ALA A 137 3.34 8.41 4.26
C ALA A 137 3.14 7.49 5.49
N GLY A 138 2.85 6.21 5.26
CA GLY A 138 2.70 5.20 6.29
C GLY A 138 3.98 4.97 7.08
N ALA A 139 5.15 5.04 6.46
CA ALA A 139 6.44 4.94 7.14
C ALA A 139 6.68 6.12 8.10
N ILE A 140 6.26 7.34 7.74
CA ILE A 140 6.27 8.49 8.67
C ILE A 140 5.37 8.22 9.88
N ALA A 141 4.13 7.76 9.64
CA ALA A 141 3.19 7.43 10.70
C ALA A 141 3.73 6.31 11.61
N LYS A 142 4.27 5.24 11.03
CA LYS A 142 4.89 4.10 11.73
C LYS A 142 6.05 4.56 12.61
N LYS A 143 6.93 5.43 12.09
CA LYS A 143 8.04 6.00 12.86
C LYS A 143 7.55 6.82 14.05
N TYR A 144 6.55 7.67 13.85
CA TYR A 144 5.96 8.45 14.95
C TYR A 144 5.31 7.56 16.01
N LEU A 145 4.50 6.58 15.60
CA LEU A 145 3.80 5.66 16.50
C LEU A 145 4.78 4.83 17.34
N ALA A 146 5.86 4.33 16.72
CA ALA A 146 6.92 3.61 17.42
C ALA A 146 7.66 4.53 18.42
N ALA A 147 8.09 5.71 17.98
CA ALA A 147 8.87 6.61 18.83
C ALA A 147 8.06 7.19 20.01
N LYS A 148 6.77 7.50 19.79
CA LYS A 148 5.93 8.18 20.79
C LYS A 148 5.20 7.23 21.72
N PHE A 149 4.73 6.10 21.21
CA PHE A 149 3.85 5.19 21.94
C PHE A 149 4.40 3.76 22.06
N GLY A 150 5.55 3.46 21.44
CA GLY A 150 6.07 2.10 21.40
C GLY A 150 5.20 1.15 20.55
N ILE A 151 4.31 1.69 19.72
CA ILE A 151 3.41 0.89 18.90
C ILE A 151 4.19 0.27 17.73
N VAL A 152 4.03 -1.04 17.55
CA VAL A 152 4.65 -1.79 16.46
C VAL A 152 3.56 -2.31 15.52
N ILE A 153 3.64 -1.93 14.24
CA ILE A 153 2.68 -2.37 13.21
C ILE A 153 3.39 -3.33 12.26
N ARG A 154 2.81 -4.52 12.11
CA ARG A 154 3.33 -5.60 11.26
C ARG A 154 2.21 -6.15 10.36
N GLY A 155 2.57 -6.68 9.21
CA GLY A 155 1.61 -7.28 8.27
C GLY A 155 2.21 -8.46 7.52
N CYS A 156 1.41 -9.48 7.26
CA CYS A 156 1.86 -10.71 6.59
C CYS A 156 0.72 -11.41 5.84
N LEU A 157 1.08 -12.28 4.90
CA LEU A 157 0.15 -13.13 4.18
C LEU A 157 -0.36 -14.25 5.10
N THR A 158 -1.68 -14.40 5.25
CA THR A 158 -2.29 -15.44 6.09
C THR A 158 -3.18 -16.41 5.32
N GLN A 159 -3.42 -16.17 4.03
CA GLN A 159 -4.08 -17.12 3.14
C GLN A 159 -3.79 -16.78 1.67
N MET A 160 -3.61 -17.78 0.83
CA MET A 160 -3.60 -17.64 -0.63
C MET A 160 -4.46 -18.74 -1.25
N GLY A 161 -5.52 -18.36 -1.96
CA GLY A 161 -6.55 -19.32 -2.37
C GLY A 161 -7.08 -20.13 -1.20
N ASP A 162 -7.00 -21.45 -1.32
CA ASP A 162 -7.42 -22.42 -0.30
C ASP A 162 -6.31 -22.83 0.67
N ILE A 163 -5.13 -22.20 0.60
CA ILE A 163 -3.99 -22.50 1.48
C ILE A 163 -4.00 -21.54 2.67
N PRO A 164 -4.43 -21.97 3.87
CA PRO A 164 -4.29 -21.19 5.09
C PRO A 164 -2.84 -21.19 5.56
N LEU A 165 -2.39 -20.06 6.11
CA LEU A 165 -1.03 -19.85 6.61
C LEU A 165 -1.11 -19.36 8.06
N ALA A 166 -0.37 -20.03 8.95
CA ALA A 166 -0.32 -19.64 10.36
C ALA A 166 0.79 -18.60 10.60
N ILE A 167 0.57 -17.64 11.50
CA ILE A 167 1.63 -16.74 11.94
C ILE A 167 2.53 -17.50 12.93
N LYS A 168 3.55 -18.21 12.42
CA LYS A 168 4.49 -18.99 13.25
C LYS A 168 5.72 -18.18 13.62
N ASP A 169 6.27 -17.45 12.67
CA ASP A 169 7.50 -16.68 12.85
C ASP A 169 7.45 -15.37 12.06
N TRP A 170 7.53 -14.24 12.77
CA TRP A 170 7.56 -12.91 12.16
C TRP A 170 8.87 -12.64 11.42
N ASP A 171 9.96 -13.28 11.83
CA ASP A 171 11.27 -13.07 11.21
C ASP A 171 11.34 -13.67 9.80
N GLN A 172 10.45 -14.61 9.48
CA GLN A 172 10.34 -15.19 8.13
C GLN A 172 9.66 -14.27 7.12
N VAL A 173 8.84 -13.30 7.57
CA VAL A 173 7.97 -12.51 6.68
C VAL A 173 8.79 -11.84 5.56
N GLU A 174 9.93 -11.24 5.86
CA GLU A 174 10.72 -10.55 4.83
C GLU A 174 11.77 -11.45 4.17
N GLN A 175 11.85 -12.75 4.54
CA GLN A 175 12.83 -13.71 4.05
C GLN A 175 12.33 -14.54 2.85
N ASN A 176 11.10 -14.32 2.42
CA ASN A 176 10.48 -15.08 1.33
C ASN A 176 9.64 -14.17 0.42
N PRO A 177 9.40 -14.57 -0.85
CA PRO A 177 8.73 -13.71 -1.83
C PRO A 177 7.23 -13.51 -1.60
N PHE A 178 6.64 -14.19 -0.61
CA PHE A 178 5.20 -14.17 -0.34
C PHE A 178 4.82 -13.32 0.87
N PHE A 179 5.80 -12.80 1.62
CA PHE A 179 5.56 -12.21 2.93
C PHE A 179 4.85 -13.16 3.90
N CYS A 180 5.17 -14.44 3.79
CA CYS A 180 4.54 -15.53 4.55
C CYS A 180 5.26 -15.75 5.89
N PRO A 181 4.53 -15.81 7.03
CA PRO A 181 5.10 -16.12 8.34
C PRO A 181 5.10 -17.64 8.66
N ASP A 182 4.70 -18.48 7.70
CA ASP A 182 4.65 -19.94 7.81
C ASP A 182 5.70 -20.58 6.87
N PRO A 183 6.89 -20.93 7.38
CA PRO A 183 7.95 -21.50 6.55
C PRO A 183 7.58 -22.86 5.95
N ASP A 184 6.67 -23.62 6.59
CA ASP A 184 6.27 -24.96 6.15
C ASP A 184 5.36 -24.92 4.91
N LYS A 185 4.89 -23.74 4.51
CA LYS A 185 3.93 -23.57 3.42
C LYS A 185 4.52 -22.90 2.18
N ILE A 186 5.79 -22.50 2.22
CA ILE A 186 6.44 -21.78 1.11
C ILE A 186 6.43 -22.59 -0.17
N ASP A 187 6.74 -23.89 -0.12
CA ASP A 187 6.75 -24.76 -1.30
C ASP A 187 5.36 -24.93 -1.91
N ALA A 188 4.32 -25.04 -1.07
CA ALA A 188 2.94 -25.13 -1.54
C ALA A 188 2.47 -23.84 -2.24
N LEU A 189 2.90 -22.67 -1.74
CA LEU A 189 2.66 -21.38 -2.40
C LEU A 189 3.42 -21.28 -3.73
N ASP A 190 4.65 -21.80 -3.78
CA ASP A 190 5.48 -21.86 -4.99
C ASP A 190 4.79 -22.67 -6.10
N GLU A 191 4.30 -23.85 -5.75
CA GLU A 191 3.61 -24.76 -6.66
C GLU A 191 2.32 -24.14 -7.18
N LEU A 192 1.49 -23.58 -6.29
CA LEU A 192 0.25 -22.89 -6.65
C LEU A 192 0.50 -21.76 -7.65
N MET A 193 1.47 -20.88 -7.36
CA MET A 193 1.75 -19.74 -8.23
C MET A 193 2.34 -20.15 -9.59
N ARG A 194 3.09 -21.26 -9.65
CA ARG A 194 3.55 -21.81 -10.93
C ARG A 194 2.41 -22.35 -11.78
N GLY A 195 1.46 -23.05 -11.15
CA GLY A 195 0.24 -23.52 -11.81
C GLY A 195 -0.54 -22.36 -12.43
N LEU A 196 -0.89 -21.36 -11.62
CA LEU A 196 -1.63 -20.17 -12.06
C LEU A 196 -0.92 -19.44 -13.20
N LYS A 197 0.41 -19.28 -13.11
CA LYS A 197 1.19 -18.62 -14.18
C LYS A 197 1.16 -19.39 -15.49
N LYS A 198 1.15 -20.72 -15.45
CA LYS A 198 1.05 -21.57 -16.65
C LYS A 198 -0.33 -21.45 -17.31
N GLU A 199 -1.36 -21.28 -16.50
CA GLU A 199 -2.76 -21.14 -16.94
C GLU A 199 -3.12 -19.71 -17.34
N GLY A 200 -2.30 -18.72 -16.95
CA GLY A 200 -2.59 -17.31 -17.17
C GLY A 200 -3.68 -16.77 -16.24
N ASP A 201 -3.84 -17.39 -15.07
CA ASP A 201 -4.86 -17.05 -14.08
C ASP A 201 -4.25 -16.33 -12.86
N SER A 202 -5.12 -15.85 -11.98
CA SER A 202 -4.78 -15.11 -10.76
C SER A 202 -5.62 -15.61 -9.59
N ILE A 203 -5.15 -15.36 -8.36
CA ILE A 203 -5.87 -15.77 -7.15
C ILE A 203 -5.88 -14.67 -6.10
N GLY A 204 -6.92 -14.68 -5.27
CA GLY A 204 -7.01 -13.81 -4.11
C GLY A 204 -6.15 -14.27 -2.95
N ALA A 205 -6.03 -13.39 -1.95
CA ALA A 205 -5.27 -13.63 -0.75
C ALA A 205 -5.89 -12.91 0.47
N LYS A 206 -5.55 -13.38 1.66
CA LYS A 206 -5.82 -12.69 2.94
C LYS A 206 -4.49 -12.20 3.52
N VAL A 207 -4.47 -10.94 3.92
CA VAL A 207 -3.37 -10.31 4.64
C VAL A 207 -3.85 -9.97 6.03
N THR A 208 -3.04 -10.27 7.04
CA THR A 208 -3.31 -9.89 8.43
C THR A 208 -2.35 -8.79 8.83
N VAL A 209 -2.90 -7.73 9.43
CA VAL A 209 -2.16 -6.63 10.03
C VAL A 209 -2.35 -6.68 11.54
N VAL A 210 -1.26 -6.57 12.30
CA VAL A 210 -1.24 -6.57 13.76
C VAL A 210 -0.58 -5.28 14.24
N ALA A 211 -1.23 -4.61 15.19
CA ALA A 211 -0.68 -3.48 15.91
C ALA A 211 -0.50 -3.88 17.39
N ASP A 212 0.75 -3.93 17.84
CA ASP A 212 1.12 -4.26 19.21
C ASP A 212 1.41 -3.00 20.03
N GLY A 213 1.18 -3.07 21.34
CA GLY A 213 1.45 -1.95 22.26
C GLY A 213 0.46 -0.78 22.13
N VAL A 214 -0.71 -1.01 21.53
CA VAL A 214 -1.73 0.03 21.33
C VAL A 214 -2.33 0.44 22.70
N PRO A 215 -2.26 1.73 23.09
CA PRO A 215 -2.84 2.19 24.35
C PRO A 215 -4.38 2.18 24.27
N PRO A 216 -5.07 2.01 25.41
CA PRO A 216 -6.53 2.11 25.45
C PRO A 216 -6.99 3.53 25.14
N GLY A 217 -8.18 3.65 24.54
CA GLY A 217 -8.84 4.94 24.29
C GLY A 217 -8.53 5.60 22.95
N LEU A 218 -7.88 4.90 22.00
CA LEU A 218 -7.77 5.38 20.62
C LEU A 218 -9.08 5.20 19.85
N GLY A 219 -9.43 6.21 19.07
CA GLY A 219 -10.68 6.28 18.30
C GLY A 219 -11.69 7.21 18.94
N GLU A 220 -12.68 7.62 18.15
CA GLU A 220 -13.78 8.48 18.58
C GLU A 220 -15.08 7.65 18.69
N PRO A 221 -16.09 8.15 19.41
CA PRO A 221 -17.38 7.46 19.49
C PRO A 221 -18.18 7.55 18.19
N VAL A 222 -19.16 6.66 18.04
CA VAL A 222 -20.20 6.67 16.98
C VAL A 222 -19.66 6.56 15.55
N PHE A 223 -19.35 7.68 14.88
CA PHE A 223 -19.06 7.71 13.44
C PHE A 223 -17.57 7.57 13.12
N ASP A 224 -16.71 7.95 14.04
CA ASP A 224 -15.25 7.97 13.86
C ASP A 224 -14.59 6.91 14.78
N ARG A 225 -15.28 5.76 14.93
CA ARG A 225 -14.72 4.61 15.66
C ARG A 225 -13.48 4.10 14.95
N LEU A 226 -12.48 3.68 15.72
CA LEU A 226 -11.19 3.23 15.19
C LEU A 226 -11.34 2.06 14.19
N ASP A 227 -12.21 1.11 14.48
CA ASP A 227 -12.50 -0.02 13.60
C ASP A 227 -13.16 0.41 12.28
N ALA A 228 -14.05 1.42 12.32
CA ALA A 228 -14.66 2.01 11.15
C ALA A 228 -13.62 2.75 10.27
N ASP A 229 -12.72 3.51 10.90
CA ASP A 229 -11.64 4.21 10.20
C ASP A 229 -10.64 3.23 9.56
N ILE A 230 -10.25 2.18 10.29
CA ILE A 230 -9.41 1.10 9.76
C ILE A 230 -10.10 0.41 8.58
N ALA A 231 -11.39 0.09 8.71
CA ALA A 231 -12.15 -0.54 7.64
C ALA A 231 -12.22 0.35 6.39
N HIS A 232 -12.48 1.64 6.55
CA HIS A 232 -12.47 2.60 5.44
C HIS A 232 -11.08 2.69 4.79
N ALA A 233 -10.03 2.84 5.58
CA ALA A 233 -8.66 2.95 5.09
C ALA A 233 -8.23 1.69 4.31
N LEU A 234 -8.49 0.50 4.84
CA LEU A 234 -8.14 -0.77 4.20
C LEU A 234 -9.00 -1.07 2.97
N MET A 235 -10.32 -0.83 3.02
CA MET A 235 -11.21 -1.03 1.88
C MET A 235 -10.91 -0.07 0.72
N SER A 236 -10.29 1.08 0.99
CA SER A 236 -9.87 2.02 -0.05
C SER A 236 -8.63 1.58 -0.86
N ILE A 237 -7.98 0.48 -0.46
CA ILE A 237 -6.84 -0.09 -1.18
C ILE A 237 -7.37 -0.90 -2.37
N ASN A 238 -6.71 -0.76 -3.53
CA ASN A 238 -7.09 -1.48 -4.74
C ASN A 238 -7.20 -2.99 -4.50
N ALA A 239 -8.19 -3.62 -5.12
CA ALA A 239 -8.50 -5.06 -5.05
C ALA A 239 -8.98 -5.58 -3.69
N VAL A 240 -9.02 -4.77 -2.62
CA VAL A 240 -9.63 -5.19 -1.35
C VAL A 240 -11.15 -5.31 -1.53
N LYS A 241 -11.70 -6.45 -1.08
CA LYS A 241 -13.13 -6.77 -1.17
C LYS A 241 -13.79 -7.02 0.19
N GLY A 242 -13.01 -7.16 1.25
CA GLY A 242 -13.45 -7.45 2.60
C GLY A 242 -12.42 -6.98 3.62
N VAL A 243 -12.88 -6.52 4.78
CA VAL A 243 -12.04 -6.20 5.94
C VAL A 243 -12.70 -6.84 7.15
N GLU A 244 -11.90 -7.50 7.97
CA GLU A 244 -12.32 -8.13 9.22
C GLU A 244 -11.49 -7.55 10.36
N ILE A 245 -12.15 -7.20 11.47
CA ILE A 245 -11.50 -6.74 12.70
C ILE A 245 -11.59 -7.86 13.72
N ALA A 246 -10.43 -8.36 14.18
CA ALA A 246 -10.31 -9.57 14.99
C ALA A 246 -11.00 -10.79 14.32
N THR A 247 -11.29 -11.85 15.08
CA THR A 247 -12.16 -12.92 14.60
C THR A 247 -13.61 -12.48 14.80
N ALA A 248 -14.28 -12.10 13.71
CA ALA A 248 -15.74 -11.93 13.72
C ALA A 248 -16.47 -13.25 14.00
N SER A 249 -15.77 -14.38 13.86
CA SER A 249 -16.26 -15.76 13.86
C SER A 249 -16.12 -16.53 15.20
N ARG A 250 -15.91 -15.85 16.34
CA ARG A 250 -15.91 -16.47 17.68
C ARG A 250 -16.79 -15.72 18.69
N TRP A 251 -18.05 -15.51 18.34
CA TRP A 251 -19.13 -15.19 19.29
C TRP A 251 -20.31 -16.14 19.05
#